data_AF-A0A497LZW3-F1
#
_entry.id   AF-A0A497LZW3-F1
#
_cell.length_a   1.000
_cell.length_b   1.000
_cell.length_c   1.000
_cell.angle_alpha   90.00
_cell.angle_beta   90.00
_cell.angle_gamma   90.00
#
_symmetry.space_group_name_H-M   'P 1'
#
loop_
_entity.id
_entity.type
_entity.pdbx_description
1 polymer ?
#
loop_
_entity_poly.entity_id
_entity_poly.type
_entity_poly.pdbx_seq_one_letter_code
_entity_poly.pdbx_strand_id
1 'polypeptide(L)' 'MPIIRKVIELGNSKVVALPKSWVNFYEQEAGVRVELVAIEVNEELKIRPYIPKKKMTEKRGG' A
#
# COMPACT_ATOMS: atom_id res chain seq x y z
N MET A 1 -9.72 -15.45 3.87
CA MET A 1 -10.74 -15.14 2.85
C MET A 1 -10.23 -14.00 1.99
N PRO A 2 -10.24 -14.09 0.65
CA PRO A 2 -9.88 -12.97 -0.19
C PRO A 2 -10.84 -11.80 0.06
N ILE A 3 -10.30 -10.61 0.32
CA ILE A 3 -11.09 -9.40 0.52
C ILE A 3 -11.51 -8.90 -0.87
N ILE A 4 -12.65 -9.37 -1.37
CA ILE A 4 -13.21 -8.90 -2.65
C ILE A 4 -13.73 -7.47 -2.44
N ARG A 5 -13.13 -6.50 -3.11
CA ARG A 5 -13.51 -5.08 -3.04
C ARG A 5 -13.78 -4.53 -4.42
N LYS A 6 -14.85 -3.75 -4.53
CA LYS A 6 -15.23 -3.07 -5.77
C LYS A 6 -14.28 -1.89 -6.02
N VAL A 7 -13.85 -1.74 -7.28
CA VAL A 7 -13.24 -0.49 -7.76
C VAL A 7 -14.35 0.53 -7.94
N ILE A 8 -14.20 1.70 -7.32
CA ILE A 8 -15.16 2.80 -7.40
C ILE A 8 -14.53 3.99 -8.12
N GLU A 9 -15.36 4.82 -8.71
CA GLU A 9 -14.93 6.08 -9.34
C GLU A 9 -15.01 7.21 -8.31
N LEU A 10 -13.95 8.00 -8.23
CA LEU A 10 -13.87 9.20 -7.40
C LEU A 10 -13.34 10.34 -8.27
N GLY A 11 -14.25 11.17 -8.77
CA GLY A 11 -13.92 12.17 -9.78
C GLY A 11 -13.39 11.49 -11.05
N ASN A 12 -12.20 11.91 -11.50
CA ASN A 12 -11.52 11.34 -12.67
C ASN A 12 -10.60 10.15 -12.32
N SER A 13 -10.68 9.62 -11.11
CA SER A 13 -9.79 8.57 -10.60
C SER A 13 -10.55 7.29 -10.29
N LYS A 14 -9.89 6.14 -10.49
CA LYS A 14 -10.37 4.84 -10.00
C LYS A 14 -9.71 4.54 -8.66
N VAL A 15 -10.51 4.18 -7.66
CA VAL A 15 -10.02 3.92 -6.29
C VAL A 15 -10.59 2.62 -5.75
N VAL A 16 -9.88 2.03 -4.78
CA VAL A 16 -10.34 0.86 -4.03
C VAL A 16 -10.25 1.18 -2.54
N ALA A 17 -11.32 0.87 -1.80
CA ALA A 17 -11.35 1.10 -0.37
C ALA A 17 -10.66 -0.05 0.38
N LEU A 18 -9.52 0.23 1.00
CA LEU A 18 -8.86 -0.69 1.91
C LEU A 18 -9.48 -0.59 3.32
N PRO A 19 -9.77 -1.71 4.01
CA PRO A 19 -10.29 -1.66 5.36
C PRO A 19 -9.25 -1.07 6.34
N LYS A 20 -9.70 -0.24 7.29
CA LYS A 20 -8.83 0.34 8.33
C LYS A 20 -8.05 -0.72 9.11
N SER A 21 -8.68 -1.86 9.39
CA SER A 21 -8.03 -2.98 10.08
C SER A 21 -6.83 -3.55 9.31
N TRP A 22 -6.87 -3.54 7.98
CA TRP A 22 -5.75 -3.99 7.15
C TRP A 22 -4.56 -3.03 7.26
N VAL A 23 -4.82 -1.71 7.24
CA VAL A 23 -3.78 -0.69 7.42
C VAL A 23 -3.18 -0.80 8.81
N ASN A 24 -4.03 -0.82 9.85
CA ASN A 24 -3.59 -0.94 11.24
C ASN A 24 -2.72 -2.17 11.48
N PHE A 25 -3.11 -3.33 10.93
CA PHE A 25 -2.34 -4.57 11.07
C PHE A 25 -0.90 -4.40 10.58
N TYR A 26 -0.71 -3.88 9.37
CA TYR A 26 0.63 -3.69 8.83
C TYR A 26 1.42 -2.58 9.50
N GLU A 27 0.77 -1.51 9.94
CA GLU A 27 1.45 -0.45 10.70
C GLU A 27 1.93 -0.94 12.07
N GLN A 28 1.14 -1.79 12.73
CA GLN A 28 1.51 -2.42 14.00
C GLN A 28 2.66 -3.41 13.83
N GLU A 29 2.58 -4.28 12.81
CA GLU A 29 3.62 -5.28 12.54
C GLU A 29 4.95 -4.65 12.09
N ALA A 30 4.91 -3.59 11.29
CA ALA A 30 6.09 -2.94 10.75
C ALA A 30 6.68 -1.84 11.67
N GLY A 31 5.89 -1.36 12.63
CA GLY A 31 6.25 -0.23 13.50
C GLY A 31 6.38 1.11 12.77
N VAL A 32 5.85 1.21 11.54
CA VAL A 32 5.90 2.43 10.70
C VAL A 32 4.58 2.63 9.98
N ARG A 33 4.27 3.88 9.60
CA ARG A 33 3.06 4.20 8.84
C ARG A 33 3.11 3.69 7.41
N VAL A 34 1.95 3.27 6.89
CA VAL A 34 1.80 2.90 5.47
C VAL A 34 1.45 4.15 4.67
N GLU A 35 2.46 4.79 4.08
CA GLU A 35 2.27 5.96 3.21
C GLU A 35 1.99 5.59 1.75
N LEU A 36 2.44 4.39 1.33
CA LEU A 36 2.38 3.92 -0.05
C LEU A 36 1.98 2.45 -0.10
N VAL A 37 1.39 2.04 -1.22
CA VAL A 37 1.07 0.64 -1.51
C VAL A 37 1.68 0.25 -2.85
N ALA A 38 2.13 -1.00 -2.95
CA ALA A 38 2.47 -1.63 -4.21
C ALA A 38 1.22 -2.25 -4.82
N ILE A 39 0.97 -1.96 -6.10
CA ILE A 39 -0.14 -2.51 -6.87
C ILE A 39 0.44 -3.28 -8.04
N GLU A 40 0.20 -4.59 -8.08
CA GLU A 40 0.47 -5.43 -9.24
C GLU A 40 -0.82 -5.54 -10.07
N VAL A 41 -0.72 -5.24 -11.37
CA VAL A 41 -1.86 -5.19 -12.30
C VAL A 41 -1.74 -6.34 -13.29
N ASN A 42 -2.65 -7.30 -13.19
CA ASN A 42 -2.87 -8.39 -14.16
C ASN A 42 -4.39 -8.69 -14.24
N GLU A 43 -4.79 -9.95 -14.33
CA GLU A 43 -6.19 -10.39 -14.21
C GLU A 43 -6.81 -10.04 -12.85
N GLU A 44 -5.98 -9.88 -11.81
CA GLU A 44 -6.35 -9.42 -10.48
C GLU A 44 -5.44 -8.27 -10.01
N LEU A 45 -5.99 -7.37 -9.19
CA LEU A 45 -5.22 -6.33 -8.51
C LEU A 45 -4.67 -6.86 -7.18
N LYS A 46 -3.37 -7.09 -7.09
CA LYS A 46 -2.72 -7.44 -5.82
C LYS A 46 -2.17 -6.19 -5.16
N ILE A 47 -2.65 -5.91 -3.94
CA ILE A 47 -2.26 -4.73 -3.17
C ILE A 47 -1.45 -5.19 -1.96
N ARG A 48 -0.26 -4.61 -1.77
CA ARG A 48 0.62 -4.89 -0.63
C ARG A 48 1.11 -3.57 -0.01
N PRO A 49 1.33 -3.50 1.31
CA PRO A 49 1.91 -2.30 1.91
C PRO A 49 3.34 -2.10 1.38
N TYR A 50 3.71 -0.86 1.06
CA TYR A 50 5.09 -0.51 0.79
C TYR A 50 5.74 -0.06 2.09
N ILE A 51 6.54 -0.95 2.70
CA ILE A 51 7.30 -0.65 3.90
C ILE A 51 8.70 -0.21 3.45
N PRO A 52 9.05 1.08 3.59
CA PRO A 52 10.38 1.54 3.20
C PRO A 52 11.42 0.84 4.10
N LYS A 53 12.31 0.06 3.49
CA LYS A 53 13.53 -0.35 4.17
C LYS A 53 14.25 0.94 4.52
N LYS A 54 14.43 1.19 5.83
CA LYS A 54 15.07 2.38 6.41
C LYS A 54 16.11 2.91 5.42
N LYS A 55 15.87 4.10 4.86
CA LYS A 55 16.80 4.73 3.92
C LYS A 55 18.15 4.79 4.62
N MET A 56 19.06 3.86 4.30
CA MET A 56 20.47 4.20 4.33
C MET A 56 20.56 5.29 3.27
N THR A 57 20.50 6.53 3.73
CA THR A 57 21.00 7.68 2.98
C THR A 57 22.42 7.33 2.60
N GLU A 58 22.59 6.75 1.41
CA GLU A 58 23.80 6.93 0.63
C GLU A 58 23.89 8.43 0.41
N LYS A 59 24.57 9.11 1.33
CA LYS A 59 25.21 10.37 1.02
C LYS A 59 26.17 10.05 -0.10
N ARG A 60 25.73 10.18 -1.36
CA ARG A 60 26.63 10.39 -2.47
C ARG A 60 27.23 11.78 -2.27
N GLY A 61 28.33 11.79 -1.52
CA GLY A 61 29.38 12.78 -1.74
C GLY A 61 30.05 12.47 -3.08
N GLY A 62 30.46 13.52 -3.77
CA GLY A 62 31.07 13.49 -5.10
C GLY A 62 30.63 14.69 -5.90
#